data_AF-A0AAN4ZEG7-F1
#
_entry.id   AF-A0AAN4ZEG7-F1
#
_cell.length_a   1.000
_cell.length_b   1.000
_cell.length_c   1.000
_cell.angle_alpha   90.00
_cell.angle_beta   90.00
_cell.angle_gamma   90.00
#
_symmetry.space_group_name_H-M   'P 1'
#
loop_
_entity.id
_entity.type
_entity.pdbx_description
1 polymer ?
#
loop_
_entity_poly.entity_id
_entity_poly.type
_entity_poly.pdbx_seq_one_letter_code
_entity_poly.pdbx_strand_id
1 'polypeptide(L)'
;KVYYGTPDEFSIHQGFVDWVEPGSRAERGGLEYGDEIIKIEHRDVRNLEDSKILRIISDVSNSDRLRRSGSLGMIVRRNADAYRKLLAAEGRGYDKASEEANNCITNYRYACAALILIIFFYTYKADSLKKQLEESKLHNDDIIKKLADILERTSNECMLNMENILRKLTEDGRGADRKLNSEEIFRQLATKSTSDEVEKKFDDKNSEQESAEAVITSESNKSYKELGTDSDKDRVANLVF
;
A
#
# COMPACT_ATOMS: atom_id res chain seq x y z
N LYS A 1 -14.22 -26.29 2.43
CA LYS A 1 -14.40 -25.02 1.68
C LYS A 1 -14.46 -25.34 0.19
N VAL A 2 -15.13 -24.52 -0.63
CA VAL A 2 -15.15 -24.67 -2.09
C VAL A 2 -14.13 -23.71 -2.70
N TYR A 3 -13.24 -24.21 -3.57
CA TYR A 3 -12.12 -23.43 -4.11
C TYR A 3 -12.15 -23.37 -5.63
N TYR A 4 -11.57 -22.30 -6.17
CA TYR A 4 -11.53 -22.00 -7.61
C TYR A 4 -10.07 -21.91 -8.06
N GLY A 5 -9.68 -22.60 -9.13
CA GLY A 5 -8.37 -22.36 -9.74
C GLY A 5 -8.12 -23.20 -10.98
N THR A 6 -7.18 -22.77 -11.82
CA THR A 6 -6.67 -23.57 -12.95
C THR A 6 -5.43 -24.37 -12.55
N PRO A 7 -5.10 -25.48 -13.23
CA PRO A 7 -3.90 -26.28 -12.93
C PRO A 7 -2.59 -25.48 -12.93
N ASP A 8 -2.55 -24.33 -13.62
CA ASP A 8 -1.36 -23.48 -13.69
C ASP A 8 -1.20 -22.56 -12.46
N GLU A 9 -2.26 -22.39 -11.66
CA GLU A 9 -2.29 -21.48 -10.50
C GLU A 9 -1.87 -22.17 -9.19
N PHE A 10 -1.63 -23.48 -9.20
CA PHE A 10 -1.18 -24.23 -8.01
C PHE A 10 -0.55 -25.57 -8.41
N SER A 11 0.35 -26.09 -7.59
CA SER A 11 0.91 -27.44 -7.75
C SER A 11 0.35 -28.40 -6.71
N ILE A 12 0.36 -29.69 -7.04
CA ILE A 12 -0.11 -30.78 -6.17
C ILE A 12 1.03 -31.78 -6.02
N HIS A 13 1.23 -32.28 -4.80
CA HIS A 13 2.13 -33.38 -4.48
C HIS A 13 1.44 -34.36 -3.54
N GLN A 14 1.23 -35.59 -4.01
CA GLN A 14 0.50 -36.67 -3.32
C GLN A 14 -0.89 -36.26 -2.81
N GLY A 15 -1.64 -35.52 -3.64
CA GLY A 15 -2.99 -35.04 -3.30
C GLY A 15 -3.04 -33.85 -2.32
N PHE A 16 -1.89 -33.30 -1.94
CA PHE A 16 -1.79 -32.06 -1.17
C PHE A 16 -1.37 -30.90 -2.07
N VAL A 17 -1.85 -29.71 -1.77
CA VAL A 17 -1.42 -28.48 -2.41
C VAL A 17 0.01 -28.16 -1.98
N ASP A 18 0.93 -28.11 -2.93
CA ASP A 18 2.36 -27.87 -2.68
C ASP A 18 2.78 -26.42 -2.95
N TRP A 19 2.07 -25.73 -3.83
CA TRP A 19 2.30 -24.31 -4.09
C TRP A 19 1.01 -23.69 -4.61
N VAL A 20 0.78 -22.42 -4.31
CA VAL A 20 -0.34 -21.65 -4.85
C VAL A 20 0.23 -20.34 -5.39
N GLU A 21 -0.13 -20.00 -6.62
CA GLU A 21 0.31 -18.78 -7.27
C GLU A 21 -0.25 -17.56 -6.53
N PRO A 22 0.62 -16.65 -6.04
CA PRO A 22 0.17 -15.48 -5.31
C PRO A 22 -0.60 -14.49 -6.20
N GLY A 23 -1.83 -14.15 -5.82
CA GLY A 23 -2.77 -13.31 -6.55
C GLY A 23 -3.65 -14.08 -7.54
N SER A 24 -3.53 -15.41 -7.59
CA SER A 24 -4.35 -16.25 -8.46
C SER A 24 -5.79 -16.40 -7.97
N ARG A 25 -6.65 -17.04 -8.78
CA ARG A 25 -8.00 -17.41 -8.32
C ARG A 25 -7.95 -18.46 -7.21
N ALA A 26 -6.97 -19.36 -7.25
CA ALA A 26 -6.71 -20.35 -6.20
C ALA A 26 -6.48 -19.70 -4.84
N GLU A 27 -5.54 -18.77 -4.75
CA GLU A 27 -5.25 -18.05 -3.50
C GLU A 27 -6.45 -17.22 -3.04
N ARG A 28 -7.13 -16.49 -3.94
CA ARG A 28 -8.35 -15.74 -3.59
C ARG A 28 -9.51 -16.63 -3.14
N GLY A 29 -9.57 -17.85 -3.64
CA GLY A 29 -10.49 -18.89 -3.15
C GLY A 29 -10.14 -19.39 -1.75
N GLY A 30 -8.97 -18.99 -1.22
CA GLY A 30 -8.41 -19.37 0.06
C GLY A 30 -7.63 -20.68 0.02
N LEU A 31 -7.26 -21.17 -1.17
CA LEU A 31 -6.47 -22.39 -1.31
C LEU A 31 -5.08 -22.08 -0.77
N GLU A 32 -4.57 -22.95 0.08
CA GLU A 32 -3.30 -22.72 0.75
C GLU A 32 -2.41 -23.94 0.68
N TYR A 33 -1.11 -23.72 0.90
CA TYR A 33 -0.13 -24.77 1.05
C TYR A 33 -0.54 -25.80 2.11
N GLY A 34 -0.41 -27.09 1.79
CA GLY A 34 -0.73 -28.21 2.68
C GLY A 34 -2.23 -28.50 2.81
N ASP A 35 -3.08 -27.84 2.04
CA ASP A 35 -4.47 -28.26 1.89
C ASP A 35 -4.55 -29.62 1.17
N GLU A 36 -5.32 -30.55 1.72
CA GLU A 36 -5.55 -31.87 1.16
C GLU A 36 -6.80 -31.85 0.26
N ILE A 37 -6.65 -32.25 -1.00
CA ILE A 37 -7.75 -32.27 -1.97
C ILE A 37 -8.57 -33.53 -1.76
N ILE A 38 -9.80 -33.38 -1.26
CA ILE A 38 -10.70 -34.51 -0.95
C ILE A 38 -11.61 -34.81 -2.14
N LYS A 39 -12.26 -33.78 -2.70
CA LYS A 39 -13.19 -33.95 -3.82
C LYS A 39 -13.00 -32.87 -4.86
N ILE A 40 -13.17 -33.26 -6.12
CA ILE A 40 -13.31 -32.33 -7.24
C ILE A 40 -14.67 -32.61 -7.87
N GLU A 41 -15.52 -31.60 -7.89
CA GLU A 41 -16.95 -31.70 -8.17
C GLU A 41 -17.61 -32.76 -7.26
N HIS A 42 -18.13 -33.82 -7.88
CA HIS A 42 -18.77 -34.94 -7.18
C HIS A 42 -17.88 -36.18 -7.09
N ARG A 43 -16.60 -36.08 -7.50
CA ARG A 43 -15.64 -37.19 -7.51
C ARG A 43 -14.75 -37.12 -6.28
N ASP A 44 -14.68 -38.22 -5.55
CA ASP A 44 -13.67 -38.42 -4.51
C ASP A 44 -12.33 -38.66 -5.19
N VAL A 45 -11.33 -37.86 -4.81
CA VAL A 45 -9.98 -37.91 -5.41
C VAL A 45 -8.92 -38.33 -4.40
N ARG A 46 -9.33 -38.70 -3.18
CA ARG A 46 -8.42 -39.26 -2.19
C ARG A 46 -7.78 -40.53 -2.74
N ASN A 47 -6.47 -40.64 -2.56
CA ASN A 47 -5.64 -41.76 -3.04
C ASN A 47 -5.47 -41.85 -4.56
N LEU A 48 -5.92 -40.84 -5.33
CA LEU A 48 -5.54 -40.76 -6.73
C LEU A 48 -4.12 -40.22 -6.86
N GLU A 49 -3.40 -40.69 -7.87
CA GLU A 49 -2.11 -40.12 -8.25
C GLU A 49 -2.30 -38.69 -8.78
N ASP A 50 -1.31 -37.83 -8.56
CA ASP A 50 -1.37 -36.40 -8.92
C ASP A 50 -1.71 -36.19 -10.40
N SER A 51 -1.18 -37.02 -11.30
CA SER A 51 -1.49 -36.95 -12.72
C SER A 51 -2.97 -37.18 -13.04
N LYS A 52 -3.66 -38.04 -12.27
CA LYS A 52 -5.11 -38.28 -12.40
C LYS A 52 -5.90 -37.13 -11.81
N ILE A 53 -5.44 -36.57 -10.68
CA ILE A 53 -6.07 -35.39 -10.06
C ILE A 53 -5.99 -34.21 -11.02
N LEU A 54 -4.80 -33.88 -11.54
CA LEU A 54 -4.58 -32.81 -12.51
C LEU A 54 -5.39 -33.03 -13.79
N ARG A 55 -5.49 -34.28 -14.28
CA ARG A 55 -6.34 -34.59 -15.43
C ARG A 55 -7.82 -34.30 -15.15
N ILE A 56 -8.35 -34.67 -13.98
CA ILE A 56 -9.73 -34.35 -13.59
C ILE A 56 -9.93 -32.82 -13.53
N ILE A 57 -8.99 -32.09 -12.94
CA ILE A 57 -9.05 -30.61 -12.88
C ILE A 57 -9.07 -30.02 -14.30
N SER A 58 -8.19 -30.48 -15.19
CA SER A 58 -8.13 -30.04 -16.58
C SER A 58 -9.40 -30.37 -17.36
N ASP A 59 -9.93 -31.59 -17.22
CA ASP A 59 -11.17 -32.02 -17.88
C ASP A 59 -12.36 -31.15 -17.44
N VAL A 60 -12.45 -30.85 -16.15
CA VAL A 60 -13.52 -29.98 -15.62
C VAL A 60 -13.31 -28.53 -16.04
N SER A 61 -12.06 -28.04 -16.05
CA SER A 61 -11.70 -26.67 -16.50
C SER A 61 -12.05 -26.43 -17.97
N ASN A 62 -11.92 -27.47 -18.80
CA ASN A 62 -12.28 -27.42 -20.22
C ASN A 62 -13.77 -27.60 -20.48
N SER A 63 -14.58 -27.94 -19.47
CA SER A 63 -16.01 -28.14 -19.67
C SER A 63 -16.75 -26.81 -19.87
N ASP A 64 -17.69 -26.78 -20.82
CA ASP A 64 -18.55 -25.60 -21.05
C ASP A 64 -19.35 -25.20 -19.81
N ARG A 65 -19.55 -26.14 -18.88
CA ARG A 65 -20.20 -25.87 -17.60
C ARG A 65 -19.38 -24.90 -16.76
N LEU A 66 -18.07 -25.06 -16.72
CA LEU A 66 -17.18 -24.18 -15.98
C LEU A 66 -17.06 -22.80 -16.64
N ARG A 67 -17.17 -22.75 -17.98
CA ARG A 67 -17.29 -21.47 -18.71
C ARG A 67 -18.54 -20.69 -18.33
N ARG A 68 -19.63 -21.37 -17.93
CA ARG A 68 -20.88 -20.73 -17.51
C ARG A 68 -20.95 -20.43 -16.02
N SER A 69 -20.48 -21.34 -15.16
CA SER A 69 -20.51 -21.11 -13.71
C SER A 69 -19.33 -20.29 -13.21
N GLY A 70 -18.25 -20.19 -14.00
CA GLY A 70 -17.03 -19.48 -13.66
C GLY A 70 -16.20 -20.17 -12.56
N SER A 71 -16.57 -21.39 -12.15
CA SER A 71 -16.06 -21.99 -10.92
C SER A 71 -15.86 -23.51 -11.00
N LEU A 72 -14.69 -23.97 -10.59
CA LEU A 72 -14.44 -25.36 -10.22
C LEU A 72 -14.96 -25.61 -8.80
N GLY A 73 -15.69 -26.69 -8.56
CA GLY A 73 -16.12 -27.08 -7.23
C GLY A 73 -15.11 -27.97 -6.56
N MET A 74 -14.08 -27.45 -5.88
CA MET A 74 -13.11 -28.29 -5.16
C MET A 74 -13.34 -28.27 -3.64
N ILE A 75 -13.42 -29.44 -2.99
CA ILE A 75 -13.50 -29.57 -1.54
C ILE A 75 -12.14 -29.98 -1.01
N VAL A 76 -11.53 -29.10 -0.21
CA VAL A 76 -10.28 -29.39 0.50
C VAL A 76 -10.47 -29.43 2.00
N ARG A 77 -9.53 -30.09 2.68
CA ARG A 77 -9.35 -30.07 4.13
C ARG A 77 -7.95 -29.56 4.46
N ARG A 78 -7.88 -28.56 5.32
CA ARG A 78 -6.60 -28.07 5.83
C ARG A 78 -5.93 -29.14 6.66
N ASN A 79 -4.76 -29.60 6.22
CA ASN A 79 -4.03 -30.71 6.86
C ASN A 79 -2.52 -30.55 6.71
N ALA A 80 -2.02 -29.33 6.96
CA ALA A 80 -0.62 -28.97 6.80
C ALA A 80 0.33 -29.88 7.61
N ASP A 81 -0.09 -30.38 8.78
CA ASP A 81 0.73 -31.28 9.60
C ASP A 81 0.92 -32.66 8.95
N ALA A 82 -0.10 -33.19 8.28
CA ALA A 82 0.05 -34.44 7.52
C ALA A 82 0.98 -34.23 6.34
N TYR A 83 0.86 -33.10 5.64
CA TYR A 83 1.72 -32.79 4.51
C TYR A 83 3.19 -32.62 4.93
N ARG A 84 3.45 -31.93 6.05
CA ARG A 84 4.79 -31.81 6.64
C ARG A 84 5.39 -33.17 7.01
N LYS A 85 4.60 -34.08 7.60
CA LYS A 85 5.05 -35.43 7.92
C LYS A 85 5.38 -36.24 6.67
N LEU A 86 4.58 -36.08 5.61
CA LEU A 86 4.78 -36.72 4.32
C LEU A 86 6.10 -36.25 3.69
N LEU A 87 6.33 -34.94 3.62
CA LEU A 87 7.59 -34.39 3.08
C LEU A 87 8.80 -34.84 3.90
N ALA A 88 8.70 -34.81 5.24
CA ALA A 88 9.75 -35.30 6.11
C ALA A 88 10.08 -36.79 5.89
N ALA A 89 9.07 -37.63 5.64
CA ALA A 89 9.25 -39.04 5.34
C ALA A 89 9.94 -39.28 3.98
N GLU A 90 9.74 -38.37 3.01
CA GLU A 90 10.43 -38.40 1.71
C GLU A 90 11.87 -37.88 1.76
N GLY A 91 12.35 -37.44 2.93
CA GLY A 91 13.63 -36.74 3.05
C GLY A 91 13.64 -35.37 2.37
N ARG A 92 12.48 -34.90 1.89
CA ARG A 92 12.28 -33.51 1.49
C ARG A 92 12.09 -32.73 2.77
N GLY A 93 13.18 -32.16 3.27
CA GLY A 93 13.10 -31.23 4.40
C GLY A 93 12.01 -30.21 4.07
N TYR A 94 11.00 -30.11 4.94
CA TYR A 94 10.09 -28.99 4.91
C TYR A 94 10.95 -27.76 5.13
N ASP A 95 11.32 -27.09 4.03
CA ASP A 95 12.21 -25.95 4.13
C ASP A 95 11.38 -24.83 4.73
N LYS A 96 11.52 -24.68 6.05
CA LYS A 96 10.90 -23.59 6.78
C LYS A 96 11.28 -22.24 6.14
N ALA A 97 12.43 -22.17 5.47
CA ALA A 97 12.83 -21.01 4.68
C ALA A 97 11.90 -20.74 3.48
N SER A 98 11.26 -21.76 2.89
CA SER A 98 10.28 -21.59 1.81
C SER A 98 8.95 -21.03 2.33
N GLU A 99 8.44 -21.53 3.46
CA GLU A 99 7.26 -20.96 4.13
C GLU A 99 7.53 -19.51 4.57
N GLU A 100 8.70 -19.26 5.16
CA GLU A 100 9.13 -17.92 5.58
C GLU A 100 9.36 -17.01 4.37
N ALA A 101 9.90 -17.51 3.24
CA ALA A 101 10.05 -16.76 2.00
C ALA A 101 8.71 -16.37 1.39
N ASN A 102 7.73 -17.28 1.35
CA ASN A 102 6.38 -16.97 0.84
C ASN A 102 5.68 -15.91 1.73
N ASN A 103 5.82 -16.02 3.05
CA ASN A 103 5.33 -14.99 3.96
C ASN A 103 6.05 -13.65 3.75
N CYS A 104 7.37 -13.67 3.50
CA CYS A 104 8.16 -12.48 3.21
C CYS A 104 7.72 -11.79 1.90
N ILE A 105 7.54 -12.55 0.82
CA ILE A 105 7.03 -12.05 -0.47
C ILE A 105 5.65 -11.43 -0.30
N THR A 106 4.77 -12.09 0.47
CA THR A 106 3.42 -11.60 0.73
C THR A 106 3.46 -10.26 1.50
N ASN A 107 4.26 -10.17 2.56
CA ASN A 107 4.45 -8.93 3.32
C ASN A 107 5.06 -7.82 2.46
N TYR A 108 6.02 -8.15 1.59
CA TYR A 108 6.62 -7.21 0.65
C TYR A 108 5.59 -6.65 -0.33
N ARG A 109 4.69 -7.49 -0.87
CA ARG A 109 3.60 -7.05 -1.75
C ARG A 109 2.64 -6.10 -1.05
N TYR A 110 2.24 -6.40 0.20
CA TYR A 110 1.40 -5.49 0.98
C TYR A 110 2.09 -4.15 1.26
N ALA A 111 3.38 -4.17 1.57
CA ALA A 111 4.17 -2.95 1.73
C ALA A 111 4.19 -2.13 0.42
N CYS A 112 4.47 -2.75 -0.72
CA CYS A 112 4.43 -2.09 -2.02
C CYS A 112 3.05 -1.51 -2.34
N ALA A 113 1.97 -2.26 -2.08
CA ALA A 113 0.60 -1.77 -2.31
C ALA A 113 0.27 -0.56 -1.43
N ALA A 114 0.64 -0.59 -0.15
CA ALA A 114 0.46 0.54 0.75
C ALA A 114 1.25 1.77 0.27
N LEU A 115 2.48 1.58 -0.21
CA LEU A 115 3.32 2.65 -0.76
C LEU A 115 2.72 3.27 -2.02
N ILE A 116 2.17 2.46 -2.93
CA ILE A 116 1.48 2.96 -4.13
C ILE A 116 0.28 3.82 -3.74
N LEU A 117 -0.51 3.41 -2.74
CA LEU A 117 -1.64 4.19 -2.25
C LEU A 117 -1.22 5.52 -1.61
N ILE A 118 -0.10 5.52 -0.87
CA ILE A 118 0.47 6.74 -0.31
C ILE A 118 0.88 7.71 -1.42
N ILE A 119 1.60 7.24 -2.44
CA ILE A 119 2.01 8.05 -3.59
C ILE A 119 0.76 8.64 -4.27
N PHE A 120 -0.25 7.81 -4.54
CA PHE A 120 -1.49 8.24 -5.18
C PHE A 120 -2.24 9.31 -4.37
N PHE A 121 -2.25 9.19 -3.04
CA PHE A 121 -2.86 10.19 -2.16
C PHE A 121 -2.12 11.53 -2.22
N TYR A 122 -0.78 11.51 -2.22
CA TYR A 122 0.02 12.73 -2.30
C TYR A 122 -0.09 13.41 -3.67
N THR A 123 -0.10 12.66 -4.76
CA THR A 123 -0.30 13.24 -6.11
C THR A 123 -1.69 13.86 -6.24
N TYR A 124 -2.73 13.16 -5.76
CA TYR A 124 -4.09 13.70 -5.75
C TYR A 124 -4.21 14.99 -4.92
N LYS A 125 -3.57 15.03 -3.74
CA LYS A 125 -3.58 16.22 -2.88
C LYS A 125 -2.81 17.38 -3.52
N ALA A 126 -1.69 17.12 -4.19
CA ALA A 126 -0.94 18.13 -4.92
C ALA A 126 -1.77 18.75 -6.06
N ASP A 127 -2.47 17.93 -6.84
CA ASP A 127 -3.36 18.41 -7.90
C ASP A 127 -4.53 19.24 -7.34
N SER A 128 -5.13 18.79 -6.23
CA SER A 128 -6.19 19.54 -5.56
C SER A 128 -5.70 20.91 -5.07
N LEU A 129 -4.49 20.97 -4.49
CA LEU A 129 -3.88 22.23 -4.05
C LEU A 129 -3.57 23.15 -5.22
N LYS A 130 -3.04 22.60 -6.32
CA LYS A 130 -2.78 23.35 -7.55
C LYS A 130 -4.06 23.98 -8.09
N LYS A 131 -5.17 23.23 -8.11
CA LYS A 131 -6.47 23.76 -8.54
C LYS A 131 -6.98 24.88 -7.64
N GLN A 132 -6.91 24.70 -6.32
CA GLN A 132 -7.28 25.76 -5.36
C GLN A 132 -6.42 27.02 -5.54
N LEU A 133 -5.14 26.84 -5.86
CA LEU A 133 -4.21 27.94 -6.11
C LEU A 133 -4.56 28.70 -7.40
N GLU A 134 -4.85 27.99 -8.48
CA GLU A 134 -5.33 28.58 -9.76
C GLU A 134 -6.66 29.33 -9.58
N GLU A 135 -7.55 28.84 -8.72
CA GLU A 135 -8.83 29.48 -8.41
C GLU A 135 -8.68 30.72 -7.51
N SER A 136 -7.64 30.79 -6.67
CA SER A 136 -7.50 31.83 -5.63
C SER A 136 -7.25 33.26 -6.15
N LYS A 137 -7.00 33.47 -7.44
CA LYS A 137 -6.60 34.77 -8.04
C LYS A 137 -5.44 35.49 -7.34
N LEU A 138 -4.78 34.90 -6.34
CA LEU A 138 -3.61 35.46 -5.70
C LEU A 138 -2.44 35.39 -6.69
N HIS A 139 -2.15 36.52 -7.34
CA HIS A 139 -0.93 36.77 -8.12
C HIS A 139 0.30 36.92 -7.21
N ASN A 140 0.56 35.93 -6.37
CA ASN A 140 1.76 35.90 -5.56
C ASN A 140 2.62 34.72 -5.98
N ASP A 141 3.30 34.91 -7.13
CA ASP A 141 4.19 33.93 -7.75
C ASP A 141 5.23 33.37 -6.75
N ASP A 142 5.61 34.17 -5.75
CA ASP A 142 6.50 33.75 -4.66
C ASP A 142 5.89 32.68 -3.75
N ILE A 143 4.58 32.73 -3.49
CA ILE A 143 3.88 31.71 -2.69
C ILE A 143 3.77 30.41 -3.49
N ILE A 144 3.42 30.52 -4.78
CA ILE A 144 3.32 29.37 -5.69
C ILE A 144 4.67 28.65 -5.76
N LYS A 145 5.76 29.42 -5.93
CA LYS A 145 7.12 28.87 -5.98
C LYS A 145 7.51 28.20 -4.66
N LYS A 146 7.22 28.81 -3.52
CA LYS A 146 7.50 28.20 -2.20
C LYS A 146 6.72 26.89 -1.98
N LEU A 147 5.46 26.81 -2.40
CA LEU A 147 4.66 25.59 -2.29
C LEU A 147 5.17 24.48 -3.22
N ALA A 148 5.55 24.83 -4.45
CA ALA A 148 6.19 23.89 -5.37
C ALA A 148 7.50 23.32 -4.80
N ASP A 149 8.36 24.19 -4.25
CA ASP A 149 9.62 23.78 -3.62
C ASP A 149 9.39 22.86 -2.40
N ILE A 150 8.35 23.11 -1.59
CA ILE A 150 8.00 22.26 -0.45
C ILE A 150 7.54 20.89 -0.94
N LEU A 151 6.63 20.84 -1.92
CA LEU A 151 6.13 19.59 -2.49
C LEU A 151 7.25 18.73 -3.09
N GLU A 152 8.16 19.36 -3.84
CA GLU A 152 9.31 18.66 -4.43
C GLU A 152 10.23 18.08 -3.35
N ARG A 153 10.55 18.86 -2.30
CA ARG A 153 11.37 18.37 -1.18
C ARG A 153 10.71 17.22 -0.44
N THR A 154 9.42 17.33 -0.11
CA THR A 154 8.70 16.25 0.59
C THR A 154 8.63 14.99 -0.27
N SER A 155 8.39 15.13 -1.58
CA SER A 155 8.41 13.99 -2.52
C SER A 155 9.77 13.30 -2.55
N ASN A 156 10.86 14.06 -2.67
CA ASN A 156 12.22 13.52 -2.70
C ASN A 156 12.59 12.81 -1.40
N GLU A 157 12.20 13.36 -0.25
CA GLU A 157 12.45 12.74 1.06
C GLU A 157 11.66 11.45 1.24
N CYS A 158 10.40 11.40 0.78
CA CYS A 158 9.60 10.17 0.75
C CYS A 158 10.24 9.09 -0.12
N MET A 159 10.72 9.44 -1.31
CA MET A 159 11.40 8.51 -2.22
C MET A 159 12.70 7.97 -1.61
N LEU A 160 13.51 8.82 -0.99
CA LEU A 160 14.77 8.41 -0.36
C LEU A 160 14.53 7.48 0.85
N ASN A 161 13.51 7.77 1.66
CA ASN A 161 13.10 6.90 2.75
C ASN A 161 12.59 5.54 2.24
N MET A 162 11.86 5.54 1.11
CA MET A 162 11.41 4.30 0.47
C MET A 162 12.59 3.47 -0.03
N GLU A 163 13.56 4.07 -0.74
CA GLU A 163 14.77 3.37 -1.19
C GLU A 163 15.55 2.79 -0.02
N ASN A 164 15.65 3.51 1.10
CA ASN A 164 16.30 3.02 2.31
C ASN A 164 15.60 1.78 2.89
N ILE A 165 14.26 1.75 2.88
CA ILE A 165 13.48 0.60 3.36
C ILE A 165 13.65 -0.59 2.42
N LEU A 166 13.52 -0.37 1.11
CA LEU A 166 13.70 -1.43 0.10
C LEU A 166 15.10 -2.02 0.16
N ARG A 167 16.12 -1.18 0.32
CA ARG A 167 17.50 -1.60 0.51
C ARG A 167 17.68 -2.42 1.78
N LYS A 168 17.18 -1.98 2.93
CA LYS A 168 17.23 -2.76 4.18
C LYS A 168 16.55 -4.12 4.02
N LEU A 169 15.36 -4.17 3.40
CA LEU A 169 14.66 -5.43 3.12
C LEU A 169 15.46 -6.36 2.21
N THR A 170 16.18 -5.80 1.23
CA THR A 170 17.03 -6.56 0.30
C THR A 170 18.33 -7.06 0.95
N GLU A 171 18.93 -6.25 1.82
CA GLU A 171 20.14 -6.59 2.57
C GLU A 171 19.84 -7.65 3.64
N ASP A 172 18.75 -7.50 4.39
CA ASP A 172 18.32 -8.45 5.42
C ASP A 172 17.82 -9.76 4.81
N GLY A 173 17.23 -9.73 3.61
CA GLY A 173 16.86 -10.95 2.86
C GLY A 173 18.04 -11.84 2.47
N ARG A 174 19.29 -11.34 2.51
CA ARG A 174 20.50 -12.16 2.33
C ARG A 174 21.05 -12.75 3.63
N GLY A 175 20.50 -12.39 4.79
CA GLY A 175 20.86 -12.91 6.11
C GLY A 175 19.66 -13.54 6.79
N ALA A 176 19.44 -14.83 6.54
CA ALA A 176 18.23 -15.60 6.84
C ALA A 176 17.79 -15.77 8.33
N ASP A 177 18.06 -14.84 9.24
CA ASP A 177 17.76 -15.05 10.67
C ASP A 177 17.19 -13.85 11.45
N ARG A 178 16.92 -12.70 10.81
CA ARG A 178 16.33 -11.55 11.53
C ARG A 178 14.90 -11.26 11.08
N LYS A 179 13.94 -11.60 11.96
CA LYS A 179 12.56 -11.12 11.90
C LYS A 179 12.55 -9.60 11.96
N LEU A 180 12.34 -8.93 10.83
CA LEU A 180 11.89 -7.55 10.83
C LEU A 180 10.42 -7.53 11.23
N ASN A 181 10.13 -6.96 12.41
CA ASN A 181 8.75 -6.69 12.82
C ASN A 181 8.21 -5.57 11.92
N SER A 182 7.16 -5.85 11.15
CA SER A 182 6.49 -4.85 10.31
C SER A 182 6.05 -3.63 11.13
N GLU A 183 5.71 -3.82 12.40
CA GLU A 183 5.34 -2.76 13.34
C GLU A 183 6.50 -1.78 13.60
N GLU A 184 7.75 -2.26 13.64
CA GLU A 184 8.96 -1.44 13.81
C GLU A 184 9.21 -0.57 12.56
N ILE A 185 8.99 -1.14 11.37
CA ILE A 185 9.10 -0.41 10.09
C ILE A 185 8.05 0.70 10.02
N PHE A 186 6.80 0.39 10.37
CA PHE A 186 5.73 1.40 10.43
C PHE A 186 6.00 2.47 11.48
N ARG A 187 6.57 2.11 12.64
CA ARG A 187 6.95 3.07 13.68
C ARG A 187 8.05 4.01 13.20
N GLN A 188 9.07 3.49 12.51
CA GLN A 188 10.16 4.30 11.92
C GLN A 188 9.67 5.24 10.82
N LEU A 189 8.66 4.83 10.04
CA LEU A 189 8.00 5.68 9.05
C LEU A 189 7.16 6.78 9.71
N ALA A 190 6.42 6.44 10.78
CA ALA A 190 5.55 7.38 11.48
C ALA A 190 6.33 8.44 12.27
N THR A 191 7.40 8.05 12.99
CA THR A 191 8.19 8.99 13.82
C THR A 191 9.04 9.96 13.02
N LYS A 192 9.41 9.63 11.77
CA LYS A 192 10.10 10.58 10.89
C LYS A 192 9.13 11.51 10.14
N SER A 193 7.87 11.11 9.99
CA SER A 193 6.84 11.92 9.32
C SER A 193 6.27 13.01 10.23
N THR A 194 6.34 12.85 11.55
CA THR A 194 5.89 13.87 12.51
C THR A 194 7.02 14.86 12.78
N SER A 195 7.15 15.84 11.88
CA SER A 195 7.03 17.28 12.12
C SER A 195 7.59 17.95 13.40
N ASP A 196 8.33 17.31 14.31
CA ASP A 196 8.84 18.04 15.49
C ASP A 196 9.95 19.06 15.11
N GLU A 197 10.68 18.81 14.01
CA GLU A 197 11.63 19.79 13.44
C GLU A 197 10.98 20.80 12.48
N VAL A 198 9.81 20.49 11.94
CA VAL A 198 9.08 21.39 11.03
C VAL A 198 8.21 22.36 11.82
N GLU A 199 7.52 21.91 12.88
CA GLU A 199 6.78 22.78 13.81
C GLU A 199 7.73 23.75 14.51
N LYS A 200 8.88 23.28 15.03
CA LYS A 200 9.84 24.15 15.70
C LYS A 200 10.42 25.24 14.78
N LYS A 201 10.62 24.94 13.49
CA LYS A 201 11.04 25.92 12.47
C LYS A 201 9.92 26.84 11.99
N PHE A 202 8.66 26.44 12.16
CA PHE A 202 7.49 27.27 11.86
C PHE A 202 7.21 28.25 13.01
N ASP A 203 7.32 27.79 14.27
CA ASP A 203 7.14 28.64 15.45
C ASP A 203 8.22 29.71 15.57
N ASP A 204 9.49 29.38 15.28
CA ASP A 204 10.58 30.35 15.29
C ASP A 204 10.38 31.45 14.21
N LYS A 205 9.71 31.13 13.09
CA LYS A 205 9.46 32.09 11.98
C LYS A 205 8.15 32.87 12.10
N ASN A 206 7.15 32.35 12.79
CA ASN A 206 5.92 33.10 13.08
C ASN A 206 6.18 34.31 13.99
N SER A 207 7.20 34.26 14.85
CA SER A 207 7.63 35.42 15.65
C SER A 207 8.17 36.58 14.81
N GLU A 208 8.80 36.29 13.66
CA GLU A 208 9.23 37.32 12.70
C GLU A 208 8.06 37.82 11.84
N GLN A 209 7.06 36.96 11.57
CA GLN A 209 5.90 37.30 10.75
C GLN A 209 4.87 38.17 11.51
N GLU A 210 4.67 37.94 12.81
CA GLU A 210 3.87 38.83 13.67
C GLU A 210 4.51 40.24 13.78
N SER A 211 5.85 40.33 13.70
CA SER A 211 6.55 41.62 13.67
C SER A 211 6.34 42.38 12.35
N ALA A 212 6.23 41.66 11.22
CA ALA A 212 5.98 42.24 9.91
C ALA A 212 4.51 42.67 9.73
N GLU A 213 3.55 41.89 10.25
CA GLU A 213 2.13 42.27 10.24
C GLU A 213 1.85 43.49 11.14
N ALA A 214 2.55 43.61 12.27
CA ALA A 214 2.48 44.81 13.12
C ALA A 214 3.05 46.07 12.43
N VAL A 215 4.11 45.92 11.62
CA VAL A 215 4.66 47.03 10.82
C VAL A 215 3.70 47.42 9.69
N ILE A 216 3.13 46.45 8.97
CA ILE A 216 2.18 46.69 7.87
C ILE A 216 0.89 47.34 8.38
N THR A 217 0.35 46.91 9.53
CA THR A 217 -0.82 47.55 10.16
C THR A 217 -0.50 48.94 10.72
N SER A 218 0.75 49.21 11.12
CA SER A 218 1.16 50.56 11.54
C SER A 218 1.34 51.54 10.38
N GLU A 219 1.80 51.08 9.21
CA GLU A 219 1.97 51.92 8.02
C GLU A 219 0.65 52.18 7.29
N SER A 220 -0.24 51.18 7.21
CA SER A 220 -1.59 51.37 6.66
C SER A 220 -2.44 52.31 7.51
N ASN A 221 -2.34 52.24 8.85
CA ASN A 221 -3.00 53.22 9.74
C ASN A 221 -2.42 54.64 9.67
N LYS A 222 -1.16 54.80 9.24
CA LYS A 222 -0.56 56.11 8.93
C LYS A 222 -1.11 56.70 7.65
N SER A 223 -1.28 55.87 6.61
CA SER A 223 -1.85 56.28 5.32
C SER A 223 -3.33 56.67 5.42
N TYR A 224 -4.12 56.03 6.29
CA TYR A 224 -5.52 56.40 6.53
C TYR A 224 -5.71 57.72 7.30
N LYS A 225 -4.68 58.26 7.96
CA LYS A 225 -4.76 59.57 8.64
C LYS A 225 -4.53 60.77 7.72
N GLU A 226 -4.06 60.56 6.49
CA GLU A 226 -3.79 61.63 5.52
C GLU A 226 -4.87 61.76 4.43
N LEU A 227 -5.86 60.87 4.40
CA LEU A 227 -7.03 61.01 3.54
C LEU A 227 -8.13 61.81 4.26
N GLY A 228 -8.24 63.07 3.87
CA GLY A 228 -9.12 64.07 4.46
C GLY A 228 -10.61 63.90 4.18
N THR A 229 -11.38 64.53 5.07
CA THR A 229 -12.82 64.83 5.04
C THR A 229 -13.81 63.65 5.03
N ASP A 230 -14.82 63.78 5.89
CA ASP A 230 -15.83 62.76 6.22
C ASP A 230 -16.75 62.32 5.06
N SER A 231 -16.53 62.81 3.84
CA SER A 231 -17.30 62.46 2.64
C SER A 231 -16.86 61.14 1.99
N ASP A 232 -15.64 60.66 2.22
CA ASP A 232 -15.10 59.48 1.52
C ASP A 232 -15.25 58.17 2.29
N LYS A 233 -15.56 58.23 3.58
CA LYS A 233 -15.77 57.04 4.43
C LYS A 233 -17.06 56.29 4.12
N ASP A 234 -18.10 57.00 3.67
CA ASP A 234 -19.40 56.38 3.36
C ASP A 234 -19.44 55.65 2.01
N ARG A 235 -18.51 55.93 1.08
CA ARG A 235 -18.46 55.22 -0.22
C ARG A 235 -17.79 53.86 -0.14
N VAL A 236 -16.95 53.61 0.87
CA VAL A 236 -16.24 52.33 1.03
C VAL A 236 -17.10 51.29 1.77
N ALA A 237 -18.03 51.72 2.63
CA ALA A 237 -18.91 50.81 3.37
C ALA A 237 -19.92 50.04 2.49
N ASN A 238 -20.24 50.54 1.29
CA ASN A 238 -21.22 49.92 0.38
C ASN A 238 -20.63 48.94 -0.64
N LEU A 239 -19.33 48.64 -0.58
CA LEU A 239 -18.66 47.71 -1.51
C LEU A 239 -18.31 46.35 -0.88
N VAL A 240 -18.62 46.16 0.41
CA VAL A 240 -18.23 44.97 1.19
C VAL A 240 -19.44 44.22 1.80
N PHE A 241 -20.67 44.60 1.45
CA PHE A 241 -21.88 43.82 1.77
C PHE A 241 -22.61 43.39 0.49
#